data_AF-K2NUM9-F1
#
_entry.id   AF-K2NUM9-F1
#
_cell.length_a   1.000
_cell.length_b   1.000
_cell.length_c   1.000
_cell.angle_alpha   90.00
_cell.angle_beta   90.00
_cell.angle_gamma   90.00
#
_symmetry.space_group_name_H-M   'P 1'
#
loop_
_entity.id
_entity.type
_entity.pdbx_description
1 polymer ?
#
loop_
_entity_poly.entity_id
_entity_poly.type
_entity_poly.pdbx_seq_one_letter_code
_entity_poly.pdbx_strand_id
1 'polypeptide(L)'
;MEVKKTQPQKRLQPACDATDENGFPLTIPCEREKVTDMLQHGPLRRFFEAMRAGNQHLCAVKGSAAHHLKKDLTRDEKKLVSSCGTPSRSSRLREKYECMKEMRLNETQESLARECDLSRIIIELQKRIEDAEVSREFEREVHARESFYLLKENECLKEQVRTTERMLSDARNNYDSEISKLSTRVSDLEDSLVAEGQRAKTREAEQERAIQKLCSDLYTTQGELERYVEENRELASAKSLLEEMRAESWRAKRECTVWYEVLRRREVFMLLEQEAFTELQCLCMQEMNRFWRIQEDSHQAMFFSEVERFLGHMRREAEVCDEMKQMMFDNAAALIEKETWMSLHFSKVQELSRLSEKHEALSILLAQYMREVEEIQKSNLEQVLRQKTVDDASLVYMLHQRDNEVSDKLRTWKGALQEAHKLLTALLKRYEPFQRGDEVFVGRVMEWLVSAPHVKEVINVFLS
;
A
#
# COMPACT_ATOMS: atom_id res chain seq x y z
N MET A 1 -36.43 27.59 -13.62
CA MET A 1 -35.39 26.79 -14.30
C MET A 1 -35.75 25.32 -14.14
N GLU A 2 -35.65 24.55 -15.22
CA GLU A 2 -36.15 23.17 -15.25
C GLU A 2 -35.21 22.20 -14.52
N VAL A 3 -35.79 21.32 -13.69
CA VAL A 3 -35.11 20.14 -13.17
C VAL A 3 -35.78 18.92 -13.77
N LYS A 4 -35.10 18.26 -14.72
CA LYS A 4 -35.59 17.00 -15.29
C LYS A 4 -35.42 15.87 -14.27
N LYS A 5 -36.55 15.46 -13.69
CA LYS A 5 -36.70 14.14 -13.06
C LYS A 5 -36.79 13.08 -14.16
N THR A 6 -36.04 12.00 -14.02
CA THR A 6 -36.40 10.69 -14.57
C THR A 6 -36.07 9.61 -13.56
N GLN A 7 -37.13 9.02 -13.00
CA GLN A 7 -37.10 7.69 -12.38
C GLN A 7 -37.29 6.66 -13.51
N PRO A 8 -36.92 5.37 -13.32
CA PRO A 8 -37.85 4.48 -12.62
C PRO A 8 -37.20 3.45 -11.69
N GLN A 9 -38.01 2.98 -10.73
CA GLN A 9 -37.77 1.74 -10.01
C GLN A 9 -38.35 0.55 -10.80
N LYS A 10 -37.73 -0.64 -10.68
CA LYS A 10 -38.37 -1.81 -10.02
C LYS A 10 -37.42 -2.99 -9.85
N ARG A 11 -37.57 -3.69 -8.73
CA ARG A 11 -36.93 -4.99 -8.43
C ARG A 11 -37.51 -6.09 -9.32
N LEU A 12 -36.72 -7.14 -9.58
CA LEU A 12 -37.11 -8.55 -9.45
C LEU A 12 -35.86 -9.40 -9.17
N GLN A 13 -36.03 -10.45 -8.36
CA GLN A 13 -35.11 -11.55 -8.01
C GLN A 13 -36.02 -12.80 -7.84
N PRO A 14 -35.52 -14.05 -7.83
CA PRO A 14 -34.22 -14.55 -8.27
C PRO A 14 -34.34 -15.78 -9.22
N ALA A 15 -33.22 -16.27 -9.77
CA ALA A 15 -33.03 -17.68 -10.14
C ALA A 15 -31.53 -17.99 -10.26
N CYS A 16 -31.11 -19.18 -9.81
CA CYS A 16 -29.79 -19.72 -10.10
C CYS A 16 -29.81 -20.39 -11.47
N ASP A 17 -28.73 -20.28 -12.24
CA ASP A 17 -27.93 -21.44 -12.65
C ASP A 17 -26.65 -20.99 -13.38
N ALA A 18 -25.72 -21.92 -13.55
CA ALA A 18 -24.33 -21.66 -13.88
C ALA A 18 -24.09 -21.10 -15.29
N THR A 19 -23.13 -20.17 -15.38
CA THR A 19 -22.20 -20.05 -16.50
C THR A 19 -20.93 -19.33 -16.02
N ASP A 20 -19.83 -20.09 -15.90
CA ASP A 20 -18.49 -19.51 -15.99
C ASP A 20 -18.33 -18.89 -17.38
N GLU A 21 -17.70 -17.71 -17.46
CA GLU A 21 -16.74 -17.30 -18.52
C GLU A 21 -16.56 -15.77 -18.56
N ASN A 22 -15.36 -15.26 -18.28
CA ASN A 22 -14.37 -14.91 -19.32
C ASN A 22 -13.27 -13.96 -18.78
N GLY A 23 -12.02 -14.23 -19.16
CA GLY A 23 -10.87 -13.43 -18.72
C GLY A 23 -9.53 -13.70 -19.42
N PHE A 24 -9.47 -14.60 -20.41
CA PHE A 24 -8.26 -14.84 -21.22
C PHE A 24 -8.60 -15.05 -22.69
N PRO A 25 -8.20 -14.15 -23.59
CA PRO A 25 -8.17 -14.41 -25.02
C PRO A 25 -6.80 -14.99 -25.40
N LEU A 26 -6.76 -16.21 -25.94
CA LEU A 26 -5.87 -16.69 -27.02
C LEU A 26 -5.92 -18.23 -27.09
N THR A 27 -7.02 -18.75 -27.62
CA THR A 27 -7.00 -20.03 -28.32
C THR A 27 -6.06 -19.92 -29.52
N ILE A 28 -4.87 -20.52 -29.41
CA ILE A 28 -4.05 -20.80 -30.60
C ILE A 28 -4.83 -21.84 -31.41
N PRO A 29 -5.13 -21.61 -32.70
CA PRO A 29 -5.67 -22.65 -33.55
C PRO A 29 -4.58 -23.70 -33.76
N CYS A 30 -4.76 -24.89 -33.19
CA CYS A 30 -4.10 -26.06 -33.74
C CYS A 30 -4.71 -26.34 -35.11
N GLU A 31 -4.13 -25.75 -36.15
CA GLU A 31 -4.37 -26.20 -37.52
C GLU A 31 -4.02 -27.68 -37.58
N ARG A 32 -5.04 -28.53 -37.67
CA ARG A 32 -4.85 -29.89 -38.16
C ARG A 32 -4.40 -29.76 -39.60
N GLU A 33 -3.10 -29.95 -39.84
CA GLU A 33 -2.59 -30.11 -41.19
C GLU A 33 -3.42 -31.17 -41.91
N LYS A 34 -3.95 -30.77 -43.06
CA LYS A 34 -4.70 -31.65 -43.95
C LYS A 34 -3.70 -32.65 -44.50
N VAL A 35 -3.73 -33.88 -44.00
CA VAL A 35 -3.13 -35.03 -44.67
C VAL A 35 -3.66 -35.03 -46.10
N THR A 36 -2.80 -34.64 -47.04
CA THR A 36 -3.16 -34.52 -48.44
C THR A 36 -2.79 -35.82 -49.11
N ASP A 37 -3.80 -36.66 -49.39
CA ASP A 37 -3.61 -37.89 -50.15
C ASP A 37 -3.03 -37.57 -51.53
N MET A 38 -1.78 -37.99 -51.74
CA MET A 38 -1.15 -38.05 -53.06
C MET A 38 -0.89 -39.51 -53.40
N LEU A 39 -1.91 -40.12 -54.00
CA LEU A 39 -1.79 -41.38 -54.74
C LEU A 39 -0.72 -41.26 -55.83
N GLN A 40 0.29 -42.14 -55.79
CA GLN A 40 0.74 -43.02 -56.90
C GLN A 40 2.20 -43.46 -56.73
N HIS A 41 2.40 -44.74 -56.42
CA HIS A 41 3.33 -45.70 -57.07
C HIS A 41 3.68 -46.84 -56.11
N GLY A 42 3.25 -48.06 -56.43
CA GLY A 42 3.92 -49.29 -55.98
C GLY A 42 4.78 -49.88 -57.13
N PRO A 43 5.36 -51.09 -56.98
CA PRO A 43 5.41 -51.91 -55.76
C PRO A 43 6.81 -52.53 -55.49
N LEU A 44 7.36 -52.39 -54.28
CA LEU A 44 8.58 -53.12 -53.84
C LEU A 44 8.28 -54.13 -52.73
N ARG A 45 7.33 -55.04 -53.01
CA ARG A 45 7.03 -56.20 -52.13
C ARG A 45 7.00 -57.53 -52.89
N ARG A 46 8.04 -57.75 -53.72
CA ARG A 46 8.37 -59.05 -54.36
C ARG A 46 9.88 -59.23 -54.49
N PHE A 47 10.62 -59.20 -53.37
CA PHE A 47 12.07 -59.45 -53.36
C PHE A 47 12.57 -60.43 -52.29
N PHE A 48 11.67 -61.07 -51.53
CA PHE A 48 12.04 -62.01 -50.45
C PHE A 48 11.37 -63.40 -50.51
N GLU A 49 10.71 -63.76 -51.62
CA GLU A 49 10.11 -65.10 -51.81
C GLU A 49 10.74 -65.92 -52.95
N ALA A 50 11.81 -65.43 -53.60
CA ALA A 50 12.45 -66.07 -54.75
C ALA A 50 13.81 -66.74 -54.46
N MET A 51 14.18 -66.96 -53.18
CA MET A 51 15.40 -67.69 -52.79
C MET A 51 15.13 -68.81 -51.77
N ARG A 52 14.12 -69.66 -52.02
CA ARG A 52 13.96 -70.94 -51.29
C ARG A 52 13.20 -72.04 -52.05
N ALA A 53 13.53 -72.27 -53.31
CA ALA A 53 13.21 -73.54 -54.00
C ALA A 53 14.14 -73.70 -55.21
N GLY A 54 15.10 -74.63 -55.16
CA GLY A 54 16.10 -74.73 -56.24
C GLY A 54 17.25 -75.69 -56.00
N ASN A 55 17.02 -76.84 -55.35
CA ASN A 55 17.92 -78.00 -55.48
C ASN A 55 17.28 -79.27 -54.92
N GLN A 56 16.83 -80.16 -55.80
CA GLN A 56 16.91 -81.61 -55.63
C GLN A 56 16.69 -82.32 -56.97
N HIS A 57 17.52 -83.34 -57.21
CA HIS A 57 17.52 -84.19 -58.40
C HIS A 57 16.16 -84.85 -58.69
N LEU A 58 15.89 -85.12 -59.98
CA LEU A 58 15.90 -86.51 -60.48
C LEU A 58 15.91 -86.60 -62.01
N CYS A 59 16.70 -87.52 -62.53
CA CYS A 59 16.90 -87.72 -63.97
C CYS A 59 15.65 -88.32 -64.63
N ALA A 60 15.22 -87.76 -65.76
CA ALA A 60 14.25 -88.39 -66.65
C ALA A 60 14.89 -88.59 -68.03
N VAL A 61 15.58 -89.72 -68.22
CA VAL A 61 16.16 -90.08 -69.52
C VAL A 61 15.06 -90.46 -70.50
N LYS A 62 14.89 -89.64 -71.52
CA LYS A 62 14.36 -89.99 -72.85
C LYS A 62 15.33 -89.35 -73.85
N GLY A 63 15.87 -90.03 -74.86
CA GLY A 63 15.46 -91.30 -75.44
C GLY A 63 15.12 -91.06 -76.91
N SER A 64 16.01 -91.48 -77.81
CA SER A 64 15.73 -91.56 -79.24
C SER A 64 16.43 -92.79 -79.81
N ALA A 65 15.66 -93.62 -80.53
CA ALA A 65 16.20 -94.53 -81.53
C ALA A 65 16.70 -93.69 -82.75
N ALA A 66 17.40 -94.19 -83.78
CA ALA A 66 17.74 -95.56 -84.19
C ALA A 66 19.07 -95.52 -85.00
N HIS A 67 19.55 -96.51 -85.78
CA HIS A 67 19.01 -97.81 -86.20
C HIS A 67 20.13 -98.78 -86.65
N HIS A 68 19.73 -99.96 -87.16
CA HIS A 68 20.45 -100.86 -88.09
C HIS A 68 21.98 -101.10 -87.98
N LEU A 69 22.35 -102.36 -87.76
CA LEU A 69 22.84 -103.20 -88.87
C LEU A 69 22.53 -104.69 -88.61
N LYS A 70 22.72 -105.52 -89.63
CA LYS A 70 22.02 -106.81 -89.84
C LYS A 70 23.04 -107.84 -90.35
N LYS A 71 22.70 -109.14 -90.27
CA LYS A 71 23.36 -110.29 -90.94
C LYS A 71 24.69 -110.78 -90.32
N ASP A 72 25.09 -112.05 -90.45
CA ASP A 72 24.40 -113.31 -90.84
C ASP A 72 25.31 -114.49 -90.41
N LEU A 73 24.76 -115.60 -89.91
CA LEU A 73 25.34 -116.96 -89.93
C LEU A 73 24.13 -117.93 -89.87
N THR A 74 23.95 -118.95 -90.72
CA THR A 74 24.74 -119.47 -91.85
C THR A 74 23.80 -120.17 -92.83
N ARG A 75 24.15 -120.16 -94.12
CA ARG A 75 23.54 -120.97 -95.19
C ARG A 75 24.61 -121.92 -95.73
N ASP A 76 24.24 -123.19 -95.94
CA ASP A 76 24.63 -124.11 -97.04
C ASP A 76 24.47 -125.56 -96.51
N GLU A 77 23.70 -126.49 -97.09
CA GLU A 77 23.44 -126.87 -98.48
C GLU A 77 24.59 -127.63 -99.18
N LYS A 78 24.34 -128.94 -99.43
CA LYS A 78 25.10 -129.88 -100.31
C LYS A 78 26.42 -130.42 -99.72
N LYS A 79 26.81 -131.69 -99.93
CA LYS A 79 26.67 -132.51 -101.14
C LYS A 79 26.27 -133.97 -100.88
N LEU A 80 25.53 -134.52 -101.85
CA LEU A 80 25.19 -135.94 -101.99
C LEU A 80 26.10 -136.55 -103.08
N VAL A 81 27.05 -137.41 -102.70
CA VAL A 81 27.81 -138.30 -103.59
C VAL A 81 28.10 -139.57 -102.78
N SER A 82 27.33 -140.65 -102.91
CA SER A 82 27.30 -141.62 -104.03
C SER A 82 28.55 -142.49 -104.11
N SER A 83 28.43 -143.69 -103.54
CA SER A 83 29.02 -144.96 -103.99
C SER A 83 30.53 -145.06 -104.28
N CYS A 84 31.19 -146.02 -103.63
CA CYS A 84 32.12 -146.89 -104.35
C CYS A 84 31.94 -148.33 -103.86
N GLY A 85 31.15 -149.11 -104.62
CA GLY A 85 31.30 -150.56 -104.60
C GLY A 85 32.56 -150.94 -105.37
N THR A 86 33.31 -151.91 -104.88
CA THR A 86 34.28 -152.69 -105.67
C THR A 86 33.59 -153.30 -106.90
N PRO A 87 34.29 -153.58 -108.03
CA PRO A 87 35.74 -153.85 -108.13
C PRO A 87 36.44 -153.26 -109.39
N SER A 88 37.62 -153.82 -109.69
CA SER A 88 38.40 -153.74 -110.95
C SER A 88 39.54 -152.70 -111.03
N ARG A 89 40.70 -153.19 -111.50
CA ARG A 89 41.99 -152.49 -111.55
C ARG A 89 42.20 -151.82 -112.91
N SER A 90 41.97 -150.49 -113.04
CA SER A 90 42.68 -149.65 -114.04
C SER A 90 42.44 -148.12 -114.03
N SER A 91 41.42 -147.56 -113.36
CA SER A 91 40.97 -146.15 -113.59
C SER A 91 41.38 -145.08 -112.55
N ARG A 92 42.14 -145.44 -111.51
CA ARG A 92 42.31 -144.69 -110.23
C ARG A 92 42.99 -143.30 -110.26
N LEU A 93 43.31 -142.75 -111.43
CA LEU A 93 44.12 -141.51 -111.59
C LEU A 93 43.33 -140.31 -112.11
N ARG A 94 42.35 -140.52 -113.00
CA ARG A 94 41.59 -139.42 -113.65
C ARG A 94 40.66 -138.71 -112.67
N GLU A 95 39.97 -139.46 -111.82
CA GLU A 95 39.05 -138.93 -110.80
C GLU A 95 39.78 -138.08 -109.74
N LYS A 96 41.01 -138.48 -109.37
CA LYS A 96 41.86 -137.70 -108.45
C LYS A 96 42.24 -136.32 -109.01
N TYR A 97 42.39 -136.20 -110.33
CA TYR A 97 42.75 -134.94 -110.97
C TYR A 97 41.59 -133.94 -110.98
N GLU A 98 40.38 -134.38 -111.38
CA GLU A 98 39.20 -133.50 -111.34
C GLU A 98 38.82 -133.12 -109.90
N CYS A 99 38.94 -134.02 -108.93
CA CYS A 99 38.77 -133.69 -107.51
C CYS A 99 39.75 -132.60 -107.03
N MET A 100 41.04 -132.70 -107.40
CA MET A 100 42.03 -131.65 -107.11
C MET A 100 41.72 -130.29 -107.77
N LYS A 101 41.07 -130.31 -108.93
CA LYS A 101 40.72 -129.12 -109.71
C LYS A 101 39.47 -128.43 -109.14
N GLU A 102 38.45 -129.20 -108.70
CA GLU A 102 37.34 -128.66 -107.92
C GLU A 102 37.83 -128.07 -106.59
N MET A 103 38.71 -128.76 -105.85
CA MET A 103 39.25 -128.22 -104.60
C MET A 103 39.99 -126.90 -104.81
N ARG A 104 40.89 -126.82 -105.81
CA ARG A 104 41.58 -125.55 -106.13
C ARG A 104 40.63 -124.44 -106.56
N LEU A 105 39.59 -124.75 -107.35
CA LEU A 105 38.58 -123.76 -107.73
C LEU A 105 37.82 -123.25 -106.50
N ASN A 106 37.40 -124.15 -105.62
CA ASN A 106 36.69 -123.82 -104.39
C ASN A 106 37.56 -123.01 -103.42
N GLU A 107 38.84 -123.37 -103.25
CA GLU A 107 39.83 -122.58 -102.50
C GLU A 107 39.98 -121.16 -103.06
N THR A 108 40.07 -120.99 -104.38
CA THR A 108 40.14 -119.65 -105.01
C THR A 108 38.85 -118.85 -104.89
N GLN A 109 37.69 -119.52 -104.88
CA GLN A 109 36.39 -118.87 -104.75
C GLN A 109 36.11 -118.47 -103.29
N GLU A 110 36.52 -119.30 -102.33
CA GLU A 110 36.51 -118.97 -100.91
C GLU A 110 37.52 -117.88 -100.53
N SER A 111 38.70 -117.84 -101.15
CA SER A 111 39.66 -116.76 -100.92
C SER A 111 39.13 -115.43 -101.46
N LEU A 112 38.51 -115.44 -102.64
CA LEU A 112 37.86 -114.25 -103.21
C LEU A 112 36.64 -113.79 -102.39
N ALA A 113 35.85 -114.72 -101.85
CA ALA A 113 34.76 -114.38 -100.93
C ALA A 113 35.29 -113.72 -99.65
N ARG A 114 36.37 -114.28 -99.05
CA ARG A 114 37.04 -113.71 -97.88
C ARG A 114 37.64 -112.33 -98.16
N GLU A 115 38.27 -112.12 -99.32
CA GLU A 115 38.76 -110.81 -99.78
C GLU A 115 37.62 -109.78 -99.93
N CYS A 116 36.48 -110.18 -100.51
CA CYS A 116 35.30 -109.33 -100.64
C CYS A 116 34.71 -108.93 -99.28
N ASP A 117 34.65 -109.87 -98.32
CA ASP A 117 34.14 -109.59 -96.97
C ASP A 117 35.15 -108.75 -96.15
N LEU A 118 36.45 -109.00 -96.26
CA LEU A 118 37.50 -108.14 -95.68
C LEU A 118 37.44 -106.72 -96.25
N SER A 119 37.26 -106.57 -97.56
CA SER A 119 37.10 -105.26 -98.21
C SER A 119 35.86 -104.53 -97.70
N ARG A 120 34.74 -105.25 -97.51
CA ARG A 120 33.51 -104.69 -96.91
C ARG A 120 33.75 -104.23 -95.47
N ILE A 121 34.49 -105.02 -94.67
CA ILE A 121 34.85 -104.66 -93.29
C ILE A 121 35.76 -103.43 -93.27
N ILE A 122 36.74 -103.33 -94.17
CA ILE A 122 37.63 -102.16 -94.26
C ILE A 122 36.84 -100.89 -94.59
N ILE A 123 35.94 -100.93 -95.58
CA ILE A 123 35.08 -99.78 -95.94
C ILE A 123 34.18 -99.38 -94.77
N GLU A 124 33.57 -100.34 -94.07
CA GLU A 124 32.72 -100.11 -92.89
C GLU A 124 33.54 -99.51 -91.72
N LEU A 125 34.79 -99.94 -91.53
CA LEU A 125 35.70 -99.37 -90.52
C LEU A 125 36.17 -97.95 -90.86
N GLN A 126 36.52 -97.70 -92.13
CA GLN A 126 36.87 -96.35 -92.61
C GLN A 126 35.71 -95.38 -92.40
N LYS A 127 34.50 -95.78 -92.81
CA LYS A 127 33.29 -94.99 -92.57
C LYS A 127 33.06 -94.70 -91.08
N ARG A 128 33.26 -95.69 -90.20
CA ARG A 128 33.13 -95.48 -88.74
C ARG A 128 34.19 -94.55 -88.15
N ILE A 129 35.39 -94.49 -88.74
CA ILE A 129 36.43 -93.53 -88.36
C ILE A 129 36.02 -92.12 -88.80
N GLU A 130 35.55 -91.96 -90.04
CA GLU A 130 35.02 -90.68 -90.56
C GLU A 130 33.83 -90.19 -89.73
N ASP A 131 32.84 -91.04 -89.46
CA ASP A 131 31.68 -90.74 -88.60
C ASP A 131 32.14 -90.30 -87.18
N ALA A 132 33.17 -90.95 -86.62
CA ALA A 132 33.74 -90.60 -85.31
C ALA A 132 34.62 -89.34 -85.32
N GLU A 133 35.17 -88.94 -86.47
CA GLU A 133 35.86 -87.65 -86.63
C GLU A 133 34.84 -86.51 -86.74
N VAL A 134 33.79 -86.68 -87.55
CA VAL A 134 32.67 -85.72 -87.63
C VAL A 134 31.98 -85.54 -86.28
N SER A 135 31.73 -86.63 -85.53
CA SER A 135 31.17 -86.55 -84.17
C SER A 135 32.07 -85.76 -83.22
N ARG A 136 33.40 -85.97 -83.27
CA ARG A 136 34.37 -85.23 -82.43
C ARG A 136 34.54 -83.78 -82.85
N GLU A 137 34.34 -83.44 -84.12
CA GLU A 137 34.33 -82.05 -84.60
C GLU A 137 33.06 -81.32 -84.14
N PHE A 138 31.90 -82.00 -84.21
CA PHE A 138 30.63 -81.50 -83.71
C PHE A 138 30.66 -81.26 -82.18
N GLU A 139 31.19 -82.20 -81.39
CA GLU A 139 31.39 -82.02 -79.94
C GLU A 139 32.30 -80.81 -79.64
N ARG A 140 33.37 -80.60 -80.42
CA ARG A 140 34.24 -79.43 -80.29
C ARG A 140 33.52 -78.12 -80.64
N GLU A 141 32.68 -78.11 -81.67
CA GLU A 141 31.85 -76.95 -82.01
C GLU A 141 30.81 -76.63 -80.93
N VAL A 142 30.14 -77.66 -80.37
CA VAL A 142 29.20 -77.53 -79.26
C VAL A 142 29.89 -76.94 -78.04
N HIS A 143 31.01 -77.53 -77.59
CA HIS A 143 31.75 -77.01 -76.44
C HIS A 143 32.31 -75.60 -76.65
N ALA A 144 32.71 -75.24 -77.88
CA ALA A 144 33.13 -73.88 -78.19
C ALA A 144 31.96 -72.87 -78.08
N ARG A 145 30.76 -73.24 -78.54
CA ARG A 145 29.54 -72.43 -78.37
C ARG A 145 29.13 -72.30 -76.91
N GLU A 146 29.09 -73.41 -76.17
CA GLU A 146 28.80 -73.42 -74.72
C GLU A 146 29.78 -72.52 -73.96
N SER A 147 31.08 -72.65 -74.22
CA SER A 147 32.13 -71.83 -73.62
C SER A 147 31.97 -70.34 -73.95
N PHE A 148 31.58 -70.00 -75.17
CA PHE A 148 31.30 -68.61 -75.57
C PHE A 148 30.11 -68.02 -74.81
N TYR A 149 29.01 -68.77 -74.68
CA TYR A 149 27.85 -68.30 -73.92
C TYR A 149 28.16 -68.14 -72.43
N LEU A 150 28.87 -69.09 -71.81
CA LEU A 150 29.32 -69.00 -70.42
C LEU A 150 30.24 -67.80 -70.19
N LEU A 151 31.15 -67.50 -71.12
CA LEU A 151 32.00 -66.30 -71.06
C LEU A 151 31.16 -65.02 -71.16
N LYS A 152 30.20 -64.95 -72.08
CA LYS A 152 29.31 -63.78 -72.23
C LYS A 152 28.39 -63.56 -71.03
N GLU A 153 27.87 -64.64 -70.46
CA GLU A 153 27.10 -64.59 -69.21
C GLU A 153 27.98 -64.12 -68.05
N ASN A 154 29.22 -64.62 -67.94
CA ASN A 154 30.16 -64.21 -66.90
C ASN A 154 30.58 -62.73 -67.02
N GLU A 155 30.77 -62.21 -68.24
CA GLU A 155 30.97 -60.78 -68.49
C GLU A 155 29.75 -59.94 -68.08
N CYS A 156 28.54 -60.39 -68.44
CA CYS A 156 27.29 -59.72 -68.07
C CYS A 156 27.11 -59.67 -66.54
N LEU A 157 27.34 -60.80 -65.85
CA LEU A 157 27.28 -60.88 -64.39
C LEU A 157 28.33 -60.00 -63.72
N LYS A 158 29.56 -59.92 -64.25
CA LYS A 158 30.59 -58.99 -63.75
C LYS A 158 30.16 -57.53 -63.86
N GLU A 159 29.49 -57.15 -64.94
CA GLU A 159 29.01 -55.77 -65.10
C GLU A 159 27.76 -55.49 -64.24
N GLN A 160 26.90 -56.48 -64.00
CA GLN A 160 25.83 -56.39 -63.00
C GLN A 160 26.39 -56.22 -61.58
N VAL A 161 27.45 -56.95 -61.21
CA VAL A 161 28.12 -56.78 -59.91
C VAL A 161 28.72 -55.37 -59.80
N ARG A 162 29.49 -54.90 -60.78
CA ARG A 162 30.07 -53.54 -60.77
C ARG A 162 29.02 -52.42 -60.69
N THR A 163 27.90 -52.57 -61.40
CA THR A 163 26.82 -51.58 -61.37
C THR A 163 26.08 -51.59 -60.05
N THR A 164 25.80 -52.76 -59.47
CA THR A 164 25.19 -52.86 -58.13
C THR A 164 26.12 -52.39 -57.01
N GLU A 165 27.43 -52.71 -57.06
CA GLU A 165 28.44 -52.16 -56.15
C GLU A 165 28.51 -50.63 -56.22
N ARG A 166 28.46 -50.04 -57.43
CA ARG A 166 28.40 -48.58 -57.61
C ARG A 166 27.14 -47.99 -57.00
N MET A 167 25.97 -48.56 -57.28
CA MET A 167 24.70 -48.10 -56.70
C MET A 167 24.68 -48.20 -55.16
N LEU A 168 25.29 -49.25 -54.58
CA LEU A 168 25.44 -49.38 -53.13
C LEU A 168 26.40 -48.34 -52.54
N SER A 169 27.51 -48.05 -53.22
CA SER A 169 28.45 -46.98 -52.83
C SER A 169 27.78 -45.60 -52.88
N ASP A 170 27.05 -45.30 -53.96
CA ASP A 170 26.34 -44.02 -54.13
C ASP A 170 25.22 -43.87 -53.08
N ALA A 171 24.45 -44.93 -52.82
CA ALA A 171 23.44 -44.93 -51.77
C ALA A 171 24.06 -44.71 -50.38
N ARG A 172 25.18 -45.38 -50.07
CA ARG A 172 25.92 -45.19 -48.82
C ARG A 172 26.40 -43.74 -48.67
N ASN A 173 27.05 -43.19 -49.69
CA ASN A 173 27.55 -41.81 -49.67
C ASN A 173 26.41 -40.80 -49.46
N ASN A 174 25.24 -41.05 -50.06
CA ASN A 174 24.05 -40.22 -49.85
C ASN A 174 23.57 -40.29 -48.39
N TYR A 175 23.42 -41.49 -47.81
CA TYR A 175 23.03 -41.67 -46.41
C TYR A 175 24.04 -41.06 -45.44
N ASP A 176 25.35 -41.26 -45.64
CA ASP A 176 26.40 -40.66 -44.83
C ASP A 176 26.32 -39.10 -44.90
N SER A 177 25.95 -38.54 -46.05
CA SER A 177 25.70 -37.09 -46.21
C SER A 177 24.43 -36.61 -45.49
N GLU A 178 23.36 -37.40 -45.48
CA GLU A 178 22.11 -37.07 -44.79
C GLU A 178 22.26 -37.17 -43.28
N ILE A 179 22.92 -38.22 -42.78
CA ILE A 179 23.30 -38.39 -41.37
C ILE A 179 24.15 -37.20 -40.92
N SER A 180 25.12 -36.77 -41.73
CA SER A 180 25.95 -35.59 -41.43
C SER A 180 25.11 -34.31 -41.32
N LYS A 181 24.19 -34.05 -42.27
CA LYS A 181 23.27 -32.89 -42.24
C LYS A 181 22.28 -32.93 -41.09
N LEU A 182 21.82 -34.13 -40.69
CA LEU A 182 20.96 -34.31 -39.54
C LEU A 182 21.73 -34.08 -38.23
N SER A 183 22.97 -34.59 -38.13
CA SER A 183 23.84 -34.37 -36.98
C SER A 183 24.13 -32.89 -36.74
N THR A 184 24.41 -32.11 -37.79
CA THR A 184 24.60 -30.65 -37.63
C THR A 184 23.32 -29.96 -37.19
N ARG A 185 22.17 -30.29 -37.81
CA ARG A 185 20.86 -29.73 -37.40
C ARG A 185 20.47 -30.07 -35.96
N VAL A 186 20.80 -31.27 -35.48
CA VAL A 186 20.58 -31.66 -34.08
C VAL A 186 21.45 -30.80 -33.16
N SER A 187 22.74 -30.63 -33.47
CA SER A 187 23.64 -29.73 -32.72
C SER A 187 23.13 -28.30 -32.69
N ASP A 188 22.71 -27.74 -33.84
CA ASP A 188 22.16 -26.38 -33.93
C ASP A 188 20.88 -26.20 -33.07
N LEU A 189 20.04 -27.25 -32.99
CA LEU A 189 18.83 -27.26 -32.17
C LEU A 189 19.14 -27.43 -30.67
N GLU A 190 20.14 -28.23 -30.31
CA GLU A 190 20.61 -28.38 -28.93
C GLU A 190 21.19 -27.05 -28.39
N ASP A 191 22.05 -26.38 -29.17
CA ASP A 191 22.59 -25.06 -28.82
C ASP A 191 21.48 -24.00 -28.70
N SER A 192 20.50 -24.00 -29.62
CA SER A 192 19.34 -23.12 -29.57
C SER A 192 18.47 -23.36 -28.33
N LEU A 193 18.26 -24.63 -27.94
CA LEU A 193 17.52 -25.02 -26.74
C LEU A 193 18.25 -24.59 -25.46
N VAL A 194 19.58 -24.74 -25.39
CA VAL A 194 20.40 -24.23 -24.29
C VAL A 194 20.29 -22.70 -24.20
N ALA A 195 20.36 -22.00 -25.34
CA ALA A 195 20.25 -20.55 -25.38
C ALA A 195 18.86 -20.02 -25.01
N GLU A 196 17.77 -20.69 -25.37
CA GLU A 196 16.43 -20.31 -24.91
C GLU A 196 16.21 -20.69 -23.43
N GLY A 197 16.78 -21.80 -22.95
CA GLY A 197 16.77 -22.16 -21.53
C GLY A 197 17.50 -21.14 -20.64
N GLN A 198 18.59 -20.55 -21.14
CA GLN A 198 19.25 -19.42 -20.48
C GLN A 198 18.38 -18.15 -20.50
N ARG A 199 17.77 -17.81 -21.65
CA ARG A 199 16.84 -16.67 -21.79
C ARG A 199 15.61 -16.81 -20.89
N ALA A 200 15.08 -18.02 -20.72
CA ALA A 200 13.97 -18.30 -19.82
C ALA A 200 14.36 -17.99 -18.37
N LYS A 201 15.51 -18.49 -17.90
CA LYS A 201 16.04 -18.21 -16.55
C LYS A 201 16.29 -16.72 -16.31
N THR A 202 16.78 -15.97 -17.30
CA THR A 202 16.96 -14.51 -17.13
C THR A 202 15.62 -13.78 -17.02
N ARG A 203 14.61 -14.14 -17.84
CA ARG A 203 13.26 -13.58 -17.75
C ARG A 203 12.59 -13.91 -16.41
N GLU A 204 12.72 -15.16 -15.94
CA GLU A 204 12.21 -15.61 -14.64
C GLU A 204 12.85 -14.82 -13.49
N ALA A 205 14.19 -14.67 -13.49
CA ALA A 205 14.89 -13.87 -12.49
C ALA A 205 14.57 -12.36 -12.56
N GLU A 206 14.17 -11.83 -13.72
CA GLU A 206 13.67 -10.46 -13.87
C GLU A 206 12.25 -10.31 -13.32
N GLN A 207 11.37 -11.26 -13.60
CA GLN A 207 10.01 -11.32 -13.04
C GLN A 207 10.03 -11.47 -11.53
N GLU A 208 10.88 -12.34 -10.98
CA GLU A 208 11.03 -12.52 -9.54
C GLU A 208 11.50 -11.23 -8.86
N ARG A 209 12.50 -10.54 -9.43
CA ARG A 209 12.93 -9.21 -8.94
C ARG A 209 11.81 -8.17 -9.00
N ALA A 210 10.98 -8.18 -10.05
CA ALA A 210 9.85 -7.27 -10.16
C ALA A 210 8.76 -7.59 -9.11
N ILE A 211 8.47 -8.88 -8.86
CA ILE A 211 7.54 -9.34 -7.83
C ILE A 211 8.05 -8.95 -6.43
N GLN A 212 9.32 -9.24 -6.12
CA GLN A 212 9.93 -8.87 -4.84
C GLN A 212 9.84 -7.35 -4.59
N LYS A 213 10.08 -6.53 -5.61
CA LYS A 213 9.90 -5.08 -5.52
C LYS A 213 8.44 -4.67 -5.29
N LEU A 214 7.49 -5.25 -6.03
CA LEU A 214 6.06 -4.99 -5.81
C LEU A 214 5.63 -5.37 -4.39
N CYS A 215 6.15 -6.48 -3.84
CA CYS A 215 5.92 -6.85 -2.45
C CYS A 215 6.52 -5.84 -1.46
N SER A 216 7.74 -5.35 -1.66
CA SER A 216 8.31 -4.31 -0.78
C SER A 216 7.51 -3.00 -0.86
N ASP A 217 7.11 -2.59 -2.06
CA ASP A 217 6.32 -1.37 -2.27
C ASP A 217 4.93 -1.51 -1.60
N LEU A 218 4.30 -2.69 -1.67
CA LEU A 218 3.06 -3.00 -0.93
C LEU A 218 3.22 -2.97 0.59
N TYR A 219 4.30 -3.53 1.14
CA TYR A 219 4.55 -3.47 2.59
C TYR A 219 4.82 -2.04 3.09
N THR A 220 5.56 -1.23 2.32
CA THR A 220 5.77 0.18 2.68
C THR A 220 4.45 0.96 2.66
N THR A 221 3.66 0.85 1.61
CA THR A 221 2.36 1.54 1.50
C THR A 221 1.33 1.05 2.53
N GLN A 222 1.36 -0.23 2.94
CA GLN A 222 0.58 -0.71 4.09
C GLN A 222 1.01 0.00 5.38
N GLY A 223 2.31 0.10 5.67
CA GLY A 223 2.82 0.81 6.85
C GLY A 223 2.50 2.31 6.84
N GLU A 224 2.41 2.94 5.66
CA GLU A 224 1.92 4.31 5.53
C GLU A 224 0.42 4.42 5.84
N LEU A 225 -0.41 3.51 5.33
CA LEU A 225 -1.84 3.45 5.62
C LEU A 225 -2.12 3.21 7.11
N GLU A 226 -1.37 2.33 7.77
CA GLU A 226 -1.49 2.08 9.21
C GLU A 226 -1.15 3.33 10.04
N ARG A 227 -0.12 4.09 9.66
CA ARG A 227 0.18 5.40 10.27
C ARG A 227 -0.95 6.40 10.06
N TYR A 228 -1.47 6.52 8.83
CA TYR A 228 -2.59 7.43 8.55
C TYR A 228 -3.88 7.05 9.30
N VAL A 229 -4.12 5.77 9.60
CA VAL A 229 -5.26 5.34 10.44
C VAL A 229 -5.10 5.84 11.87
N GLU A 230 -3.91 5.74 12.46
CA GLU A 230 -3.69 6.23 13.83
C GLU A 230 -3.68 7.76 13.89
N GLU A 231 -3.07 8.46 12.93
CA GLU A 231 -3.15 9.93 12.81
C GLU A 231 -4.61 10.41 12.69
N ASN A 232 -5.47 9.70 11.93
CA ASN A 232 -6.89 10.01 11.85
C ASN A 232 -7.64 9.74 13.15
N ARG A 233 -7.21 8.75 13.94
CA ARG A 233 -7.77 8.45 15.27
C ARG A 233 -7.42 9.54 16.28
N GLU A 234 -6.17 10.03 16.29
CA GLU A 234 -5.74 11.19 17.07
C GLU A 234 -6.51 12.45 16.64
N LEU A 235 -6.70 12.68 15.34
CA LEU A 235 -7.50 13.79 14.85
C LEU A 235 -8.98 13.70 15.27
N ALA A 236 -9.53 12.49 15.37
CA ALA A 236 -10.89 12.27 15.86
C ALA A 236 -11.02 12.55 17.37
N SER A 237 -10.06 12.13 18.19
CA SER A 237 -10.07 12.43 19.63
C SER A 237 -9.87 13.93 19.90
N ALA A 238 -8.96 14.59 19.16
CA ALA A 238 -8.76 16.03 19.21
C ALA A 238 -10.02 16.82 18.79
N LYS A 239 -10.79 16.35 17.81
CA LYS A 239 -12.10 16.93 17.46
C LYS A 239 -13.12 16.81 18.59
N SER A 240 -13.23 15.63 19.23
CA SER A 240 -14.12 15.41 20.38
C SER A 240 -13.78 16.37 21.52
N LEU A 241 -12.51 16.44 21.90
CA LEU A 241 -12.03 17.35 22.94
C LEU A 241 -12.33 18.82 22.61
N LEU A 242 -12.18 19.23 21.34
CA LEU A 242 -12.47 20.58 20.90
C LEU A 242 -13.98 20.90 20.95
N GLU A 243 -14.85 19.93 20.68
CA GLU A 243 -16.30 20.05 20.84
C GLU A 243 -16.71 20.14 22.32
N GLU A 244 -16.09 19.35 23.20
CA GLU A 244 -16.26 19.44 24.67
C GLU A 244 -15.83 20.81 25.20
N MET A 245 -14.63 21.29 24.85
CA MET A 245 -14.12 22.61 25.22
C MET A 245 -14.99 23.76 24.68
N ARG A 246 -15.58 23.62 23.49
CA ARG A 246 -16.59 24.57 22.98
C ARG A 246 -17.86 24.56 23.82
N ALA A 247 -18.34 23.39 24.23
CA ALA A 247 -19.52 23.26 25.09
C ALA A 247 -19.27 23.83 26.50
N GLU A 248 -18.06 23.67 27.05
CA GLU A 248 -17.62 24.31 28.29
C GLU A 248 -17.54 25.82 28.18
N SER A 249 -16.89 26.34 27.13
CA SER A 249 -16.83 27.78 26.87
C SER A 249 -18.24 28.40 26.75
N TRP A 250 -19.18 27.71 26.10
CA TRP A 250 -20.58 28.14 26.03
C TRP A 250 -21.29 28.12 27.39
N ARG A 251 -21.02 27.13 28.26
CA ARG A 251 -21.55 27.09 29.63
C ARG A 251 -20.98 28.23 30.47
N ALA A 252 -19.66 28.36 30.54
CA ALA A 252 -18.98 29.44 31.26
C ALA A 252 -19.44 30.84 30.79
N LYS A 253 -19.61 31.04 29.48
CA LYS A 253 -20.13 32.31 28.93
C LYS A 253 -21.56 32.61 29.42
N ARG A 254 -22.45 31.61 29.51
CA ARG A 254 -23.80 31.79 30.07
C ARG A 254 -23.75 32.11 31.56
N GLU A 255 -22.92 31.41 32.33
CA GLU A 255 -22.72 31.66 33.76
C GLU A 255 -22.19 33.08 34.01
N CYS A 256 -21.20 33.54 33.24
CA CYS A 256 -20.70 34.92 33.30
C CYS A 256 -21.80 35.95 33.00
N THR A 257 -22.67 35.72 32.01
CA THR A 257 -23.81 36.61 31.74
C THR A 257 -24.78 36.66 32.92
N VAL A 258 -25.10 35.53 33.55
CA VAL A 258 -25.96 35.49 34.75
C VAL A 258 -25.32 36.24 35.91
N TRP A 259 -24.03 36.03 36.19
CA TRP A 259 -23.31 36.75 37.23
C TRP A 259 -23.25 38.26 36.97
N TYR A 260 -23.05 38.68 35.72
CA TYR A 260 -23.12 40.08 35.32
C TYR A 260 -24.50 40.70 35.58
N GLU A 261 -25.59 40.00 35.26
CA GLU A 261 -26.94 40.47 35.60
C GLU A 261 -27.18 40.56 37.11
N VAL A 262 -26.71 39.57 37.89
CA VAL A 262 -26.83 39.58 39.36
C VAL A 262 -26.08 40.76 39.97
N LEU A 263 -24.84 41.01 39.53
CA LEU A 263 -24.04 42.14 39.98
C LEU A 263 -24.69 43.48 39.61
N ARG A 264 -25.17 43.63 38.37
CA ARG A 264 -25.88 44.84 37.92
C ARG A 264 -27.16 45.11 38.73
N ARG A 265 -27.93 44.06 39.07
CA ARG A 265 -29.12 44.22 39.92
C ARG A 265 -28.75 44.59 41.36
N ARG A 266 -27.65 44.04 41.89
CA ARG A 266 -27.14 44.40 43.22
C ARG A 266 -26.64 45.84 43.28
N GLU A 267 -25.96 46.31 42.23
CA GLU A 267 -25.53 47.71 42.10
C GLU A 267 -26.74 48.67 42.14
N VAL A 268 -27.79 48.41 41.35
CA VAL A 268 -29.05 49.17 41.39
C VAL A 268 -29.70 49.12 42.77
N PHE A 269 -29.72 47.96 43.43
CA PHE A 269 -30.28 47.83 44.78
C PHE A 269 -29.51 48.64 45.82
N MET A 270 -28.17 48.61 45.80
CA MET A 270 -27.34 49.42 46.72
C MET A 270 -27.51 50.92 46.47
N LEU A 271 -27.70 51.37 45.22
CA LEU A 271 -28.03 52.76 44.91
C LEU A 271 -29.39 53.17 45.49
N LEU A 272 -30.41 52.32 45.37
CA LEU A 272 -31.74 52.57 45.96
C LEU A 272 -31.71 52.56 47.49
N GLU A 273 -30.93 51.66 48.12
CA GLU A 273 -30.71 51.69 49.57
C GLU A 273 -30.00 52.96 50.02
N GLN A 274 -29.01 53.44 49.25
CA GLN A 274 -28.32 54.70 49.52
C GLN A 274 -29.26 55.90 49.39
N GLU A 275 -30.07 55.96 48.33
CA GLU A 275 -31.10 57.00 48.15
C GLU A 275 -32.08 57.01 49.34
N ALA A 276 -32.69 55.86 49.67
CA ALA A 276 -33.62 55.73 50.79
C ALA A 276 -32.98 56.11 52.15
N PHE A 277 -31.71 55.77 52.36
CA PHE A 277 -30.97 56.16 53.56
C PHE A 277 -30.73 57.68 53.62
N THR A 278 -30.38 58.31 52.49
CA THR A 278 -30.22 59.78 52.43
C THR A 278 -31.55 60.52 52.58
N GLU A 279 -32.67 59.98 52.07
CA GLU A 279 -34.01 60.53 52.33
C GLU A 279 -34.36 60.45 53.82
N LEU A 280 -34.11 59.31 54.47
CA LEU A 280 -34.36 59.13 55.91
C LEU A 280 -33.48 60.06 56.77
N GLN A 281 -32.21 60.27 56.41
CA GLN A 281 -31.35 61.29 57.03
C GLN A 281 -31.91 62.70 56.84
N CYS A 282 -32.36 63.05 55.63
CA CYS A 282 -32.98 64.35 55.36
C CYS A 282 -34.24 64.58 56.21
N LEU A 283 -35.12 63.58 56.30
CA LEU A 283 -36.33 63.63 57.13
C LEU A 283 -35.99 63.77 58.61
N CYS A 284 -35.06 62.96 59.13
CA CYS A 284 -34.60 63.05 60.52
C CYS A 284 -34.01 64.44 60.83
N MET A 285 -33.21 65.01 59.93
CA MET A 285 -32.67 66.36 60.08
C MET A 285 -33.76 67.43 60.03
N GLN A 286 -34.79 67.28 59.20
CA GLN A 286 -35.96 68.18 59.18
C GLN A 286 -36.77 68.10 60.47
N GLU A 287 -37.01 66.91 61.02
CA GLU A 287 -37.71 66.73 62.29
C GLU A 287 -36.90 67.28 63.47
N MET A 288 -35.59 67.03 63.52
CA MET A 288 -34.70 67.61 64.53
C MET A 288 -34.70 69.15 64.45
N ASN A 289 -34.59 69.73 63.26
CA ASN A 289 -34.68 71.19 63.07
C ASN A 289 -36.05 71.74 63.48
N ARG A 290 -37.14 71.00 63.24
CA ARG A 290 -38.49 71.38 63.69
C ARG A 290 -38.61 71.31 65.22
N PHE A 291 -38.07 70.28 65.85
CA PHE A 291 -38.03 70.13 67.31
C PHE A 291 -37.24 71.28 67.95
N TRP A 292 -36.04 71.57 67.44
CA TRP A 292 -35.22 72.68 67.92
C TRP A 292 -35.92 74.03 67.79
N ARG A 293 -36.58 74.32 66.66
CA ARG A 293 -37.39 75.55 66.51
C ARG A 293 -38.53 75.62 67.53
N ILE A 294 -39.31 74.55 67.70
CA ILE A 294 -40.41 74.53 68.69
C ILE A 294 -39.87 74.75 70.11
N GLN A 295 -38.73 74.15 70.44
CA GLN A 295 -38.09 74.35 71.74
C GLN A 295 -37.59 75.80 71.89
N GLU A 296 -36.89 76.34 70.89
CA GLU A 296 -36.39 77.71 70.87
C GLU A 296 -37.52 78.75 70.96
N ASP A 297 -38.58 78.60 70.16
CA ASP A 297 -39.80 79.42 70.21
C ASP A 297 -40.44 79.37 71.61
N SER A 298 -40.50 78.19 72.25
CA SER A 298 -41.07 78.04 73.60
C SER A 298 -40.20 78.68 74.69
N HIS A 299 -38.87 78.59 74.57
CA HIS A 299 -37.93 79.25 75.47
C HIS A 299 -37.99 80.77 75.29
N GLN A 300 -38.02 81.26 74.05
CA GLN A 300 -38.20 82.69 73.75
C GLN A 300 -39.53 83.21 74.31
N ALA A 301 -40.65 82.50 74.13
CA ALA A 301 -41.94 82.90 74.68
C ALA A 301 -41.92 82.96 76.23
N MET A 302 -41.26 82.01 76.90
CA MET A 302 -41.04 82.07 78.34
C MET A 302 -40.26 83.32 78.74
N PHE A 303 -39.08 83.55 78.13
CA PHE A 303 -38.24 84.71 78.40
C PHE A 303 -38.97 86.05 78.13
N PHE A 304 -39.70 86.17 77.03
CA PHE A 304 -40.51 87.36 76.75
C PHE A 304 -41.58 87.57 77.82
N SER A 305 -42.29 86.53 78.27
CA SER A 305 -43.29 86.65 79.34
C SER A 305 -42.66 87.05 80.69
N GLU A 306 -41.45 86.58 81.00
CA GLU A 306 -40.73 86.98 82.21
C GLU A 306 -40.19 88.41 82.13
N VAL A 307 -39.70 88.83 80.97
CA VAL A 307 -39.28 90.21 80.69
C VAL A 307 -40.47 91.16 80.75
N GLU A 308 -41.62 90.82 80.17
CA GLU A 308 -42.85 91.61 80.30
C GLU A 308 -43.35 91.70 81.74
N ARG A 309 -43.29 90.59 82.50
CA ARG A 309 -43.62 90.58 83.93
C ARG A 309 -42.66 91.46 84.73
N PHE A 310 -41.36 91.41 84.45
CA PHE A 310 -40.34 92.23 85.10
C PHE A 310 -40.49 93.71 84.74
N LEU A 311 -40.67 94.05 83.46
CA LEU A 311 -40.95 95.41 83.01
C LEU A 311 -42.26 95.95 83.59
N GLY A 312 -43.29 95.11 83.72
CA GLY A 312 -44.53 95.45 84.39
C GLY A 312 -44.34 95.70 85.90
N HIS A 313 -43.47 94.95 86.57
CA HIS A 313 -43.10 95.20 87.96
C HIS A 313 -42.30 96.51 88.10
N MET A 314 -41.31 96.74 87.26
CA MET A 314 -40.53 97.99 87.20
C MET A 314 -41.44 99.20 86.92
N ARG A 315 -42.45 99.05 86.05
CA ARG A 315 -43.40 100.12 85.73
C ARG A 315 -44.30 100.44 86.92
N ARG A 316 -44.80 99.44 87.64
CA ARG A 316 -45.53 99.62 88.91
C ARG A 316 -44.66 100.21 90.02
N GLU A 317 -43.38 99.81 90.11
CA GLU A 317 -42.45 100.42 91.07
C GLU A 317 -42.15 101.88 90.71
N ALA A 318 -42.06 102.22 89.43
CA ALA A 318 -41.96 103.61 88.98
C ALA A 318 -43.24 104.40 89.29
N GLU A 319 -44.42 103.83 89.03
CA GLU A 319 -45.73 104.41 89.40
C GLU A 319 -45.82 104.63 90.92
N VAL A 320 -45.47 103.65 91.75
CA VAL A 320 -45.41 103.79 93.22
C VAL A 320 -44.35 104.80 93.65
N CYS A 321 -43.19 104.89 92.96
CA CYS A 321 -42.18 105.89 93.25
C CYS A 321 -42.62 107.31 92.84
N ASP A 322 -43.42 107.46 91.79
CA ASP A 322 -43.99 108.73 91.36
C ASP A 322 -45.21 109.12 92.22
N GLU A 323 -46.04 108.18 92.68
CA GLU A 323 -47.06 108.38 93.73
C GLU A 323 -46.40 108.76 95.06
N MET A 324 -45.30 108.12 95.43
CA MET A 324 -44.54 108.42 96.65
C MET A 324 -43.78 109.74 96.53
N LYS A 325 -43.35 110.14 95.32
CA LYS A 325 -42.90 111.50 95.01
C LYS A 325 -44.03 112.50 95.14
N GLN A 326 -45.21 112.20 94.58
CA GLN A 326 -46.37 113.08 94.63
C GLN A 326 -46.80 113.29 96.08
N MET A 327 -46.92 112.22 96.86
CA MET A 327 -47.13 112.30 98.31
C MET A 327 -45.97 113.00 99.04
N MET A 328 -44.71 112.88 98.60
CA MET A 328 -43.60 113.67 99.16
C MET A 328 -43.67 115.15 98.76
N PHE A 329 -44.19 115.51 97.58
CA PHE A 329 -44.44 116.88 97.16
C PHE A 329 -45.65 117.48 97.88
N ASP A 330 -46.71 116.70 98.09
CA ASP A 330 -47.90 117.11 98.83
C ASP A 330 -47.58 117.24 100.34
N ASN A 331 -46.77 116.32 100.90
CA ASN A 331 -46.19 116.50 102.25
C ASN A 331 -45.19 117.66 102.29
N ALA A 332 -44.38 117.90 101.26
CA ALA A 332 -43.47 119.05 101.24
C ALA A 332 -44.24 120.38 101.18
N ALA A 333 -45.35 120.44 100.44
CA ALA A 333 -46.27 121.57 100.47
C ALA A 333 -46.90 121.78 101.86
N ALA A 334 -47.14 120.71 102.62
CA ALA A 334 -47.61 120.76 104.01
C ALA A 334 -46.49 121.00 105.06
N LEU A 335 -45.23 120.68 104.76
CA LEU A 335 -44.09 120.77 105.69
C LEU A 335 -43.21 122.02 105.47
N ILE A 336 -43.41 122.76 104.37
CA ILE A 336 -42.76 124.07 104.13
C ILE A 336 -43.29 125.18 105.07
N GLU A 337 -44.23 124.89 105.98
CA GLU A 337 -44.53 125.73 107.15
C GLU A 337 -43.81 125.32 108.46
N LYS A 338 -43.04 124.22 108.53
CA LYS A 338 -42.19 123.96 109.73
C LYS A 338 -40.97 123.04 109.56
N GLU A 339 -39.82 123.69 109.36
CA GLU A 339 -38.51 123.41 109.98
C GLU A 339 -37.93 121.96 109.99
N THR A 340 -37.15 121.65 108.93
CA THR A 340 -35.82 120.98 108.91
C THR A 340 -35.46 119.91 109.98
N TRP A 341 -34.99 118.69 109.64
CA TRP A 341 -33.65 118.41 109.09
C TRP A 341 -33.42 116.89 108.80
N MET A 342 -32.30 116.60 108.13
CA MET A 342 -31.68 115.28 107.85
C MET A 342 -31.75 114.21 108.97
N SER A 343 -31.96 112.93 108.58
CA SER A 343 -30.90 111.91 108.65
C SER A 343 -31.34 110.53 108.11
N LEU A 344 -30.72 110.04 107.02
CA LEU A 344 -30.56 108.60 106.76
C LEU A 344 -29.54 108.31 105.64
N HIS A 345 -28.25 108.13 105.96
CA HIS A 345 -27.24 107.78 104.93
C HIS A 345 -26.11 106.86 105.43
N PHE A 346 -26.42 105.82 106.22
CA PHE A 346 -25.47 104.79 106.64
C PHE A 346 -26.08 103.38 106.63
N SER A 347 -26.31 102.83 105.42
CA SER A 347 -26.71 101.42 105.22
C SER A 347 -26.27 100.88 103.84
N LYS A 348 -26.39 101.70 102.77
CA LYS A 348 -26.16 101.28 101.37
C LYS A 348 -24.75 100.82 100.95
N VAL A 349 -23.74 100.92 101.82
CA VAL A 349 -22.33 100.61 101.45
C VAL A 349 -21.95 99.16 101.76
N GLN A 350 -22.64 98.49 102.68
CA GLN A 350 -22.23 97.15 103.15
C GLN A 350 -22.76 95.99 102.28
N GLU A 351 -23.88 96.19 101.57
CA GLU A 351 -24.47 95.21 100.65
C GLU A 351 -23.64 95.00 99.37
N LEU A 352 -22.99 96.06 98.86
CA LEU A 352 -22.28 96.02 97.57
C LEU A 352 -20.97 95.21 97.61
N SER A 353 -20.27 95.16 98.75
CA SER A 353 -19.03 94.36 98.87
C SER A 353 -19.31 92.86 98.82
N ARG A 354 -20.38 92.40 99.50
CA ARG A 354 -20.73 90.98 99.61
C ARG A 354 -21.22 90.36 98.30
N LEU A 355 -21.63 91.18 97.33
CA LEU A 355 -22.00 90.72 95.98
C LEU A 355 -20.79 90.58 95.04
N SER A 356 -19.72 91.36 95.20
CA SER A 356 -18.53 91.23 94.34
C SER A 356 -17.76 89.93 94.61
N GLU A 357 -17.59 89.55 95.88
CA GLU A 357 -16.88 88.33 96.29
C GLU A 357 -17.52 87.05 95.69
N LYS A 358 -18.86 87.03 95.56
CA LYS A 358 -19.59 85.91 94.93
C LYS A 358 -19.40 85.82 93.43
N HIS A 359 -19.23 86.96 92.75
CA HIS A 359 -19.00 86.97 91.31
C HIS A 359 -17.60 86.45 90.98
N GLU A 360 -16.59 86.83 91.76
CA GLU A 360 -15.21 86.40 91.57
C GLU A 360 -15.03 84.88 91.76
N ALA A 361 -15.67 84.31 92.78
CA ALA A 361 -15.68 82.86 93.02
C ALA A 361 -16.29 82.05 91.86
N LEU A 362 -17.40 82.52 91.26
CA LEU A 362 -18.03 81.86 90.12
C LEU A 362 -17.17 81.94 88.84
N SER A 363 -16.50 83.08 88.62
CA SER A 363 -15.60 83.26 87.47
C SER A 363 -14.39 82.31 87.52
N ILE A 364 -13.83 82.09 88.71
CA ILE A 364 -12.73 81.13 88.91
C ILE A 364 -13.19 79.69 88.61
N LEU A 365 -14.37 79.30 89.10
CA LEU A 365 -14.92 77.96 88.88
C LEU A 365 -15.16 77.68 87.37
N LEU A 366 -15.71 78.65 86.65
CA LEU A 366 -15.95 78.55 85.21
C LEU A 366 -14.64 78.41 84.42
N ALA A 367 -13.62 79.20 84.76
CA ALA A 367 -12.28 79.14 84.15
C ALA A 367 -11.49 77.87 84.49
N GLN A 368 -11.92 77.11 85.50
CA GLN A 368 -11.38 75.79 85.81
C GLN A 368 -12.09 74.71 84.98
N TYR A 369 -13.41 74.75 84.90
CA TYR A 369 -14.21 73.81 84.11
C TYR A 369 -13.89 73.86 82.61
N MET A 370 -13.65 75.04 82.03
CA MET A 370 -13.26 75.12 80.60
C MET A 370 -11.92 74.43 80.30
N ARG A 371 -10.93 74.54 81.21
CA ARG A 371 -9.62 73.90 81.02
C ARG A 371 -9.71 72.37 81.07
N GLU A 372 -10.55 71.83 81.96
CA GLU A 372 -10.79 70.38 82.04
C GLU A 372 -11.45 69.85 80.74
N VAL A 373 -12.37 70.61 80.15
CA VAL A 373 -12.98 70.27 78.84
C VAL A 373 -11.95 70.31 77.71
N GLU A 374 -11.07 71.30 77.68
CA GLU A 374 -10.00 71.42 76.67
C GLU A 374 -9.00 70.25 76.76
N GLU A 375 -8.59 69.83 77.97
CA GLU A 375 -7.71 68.66 78.15
C GLU A 375 -8.38 67.35 77.68
N ILE A 376 -9.66 67.15 78.01
CA ILE A 376 -10.41 65.95 77.60
C ILE A 376 -10.55 65.90 76.07
N GLN A 377 -10.87 67.02 75.42
CA GLN A 377 -10.96 67.09 73.95
C GLN A 377 -9.61 66.79 73.29
N LYS A 378 -8.51 67.33 73.82
CA LYS A 378 -7.16 67.08 73.30
C LYS A 378 -6.76 65.60 73.42
N SER A 379 -6.99 65.00 74.58
CA SER A 379 -6.71 63.57 74.83
C SER A 379 -7.45 62.66 73.84
N ASN A 380 -8.75 62.91 73.63
CA ASN A 380 -9.56 62.14 72.69
C ASN A 380 -9.06 62.29 71.24
N LEU A 381 -8.64 63.50 70.83
CA LEU A 381 -8.11 63.75 69.49
C LEU A 381 -6.79 62.98 69.25
N GLU A 382 -5.89 62.97 70.24
CA GLU A 382 -4.64 62.22 70.17
C GLU A 382 -4.87 60.70 70.09
N GLN A 383 -5.88 60.17 70.78
CA GLN A 383 -6.25 58.75 70.71
C GLN A 383 -6.80 58.36 69.32
N VAL A 384 -7.68 59.17 68.75
CA VAL A 384 -8.24 58.95 67.39
C VAL A 384 -7.15 59.04 66.32
N LEU A 385 -6.22 60.00 66.44
CA LEU A 385 -5.09 60.11 65.52
C LEU A 385 -4.18 58.88 65.56
N ARG A 386 -3.87 58.34 66.74
CA ARG A 386 -3.08 57.11 66.88
C ARG A 386 -3.77 55.90 66.25
N GLN A 387 -5.07 55.73 66.49
CA GLN A 387 -5.85 54.65 65.87
C GLN A 387 -5.80 54.75 64.34
N LYS A 388 -6.08 55.93 63.79
CA LYS A 388 -6.01 56.18 62.35
C LYS A 388 -4.62 55.84 61.77
N THR A 389 -3.53 56.24 62.42
CA THR A 389 -2.18 55.91 61.92
C THR A 389 -1.87 54.40 61.91
N VAL A 390 -2.48 53.61 62.80
CA VAL A 390 -2.36 52.14 62.80
C VAL A 390 -3.19 51.53 61.66
N ASP A 391 -4.39 52.05 61.42
CA ASP A 391 -5.26 51.59 60.33
C ASP A 391 -4.65 51.93 58.95
N ASP A 392 -4.14 53.15 58.78
CA ASP A 392 -3.43 53.61 57.57
C ASP A 392 -2.16 52.75 57.30
N ALA A 393 -1.35 52.47 58.34
CA ALA A 393 -0.17 51.61 58.22
C ALA A 393 -0.53 50.16 57.85
N SER A 394 -1.64 49.65 58.40
CA SER A 394 -2.16 48.31 58.10
C SER A 394 -2.65 48.20 56.66
N LEU A 395 -3.31 49.24 56.15
CA LEU A 395 -3.73 49.35 54.75
C LEU A 395 -2.52 49.34 53.81
N VAL A 396 -1.50 50.15 54.10
CA VAL A 396 -0.25 50.20 53.31
C VAL A 396 0.46 48.85 53.27
N TYR A 397 0.55 48.15 54.41
CA TYR A 397 1.13 46.81 54.45
C TYR A 397 0.35 45.80 53.59
N MET A 398 -0.98 45.78 53.67
CA MET A 398 -1.80 44.87 52.86
C MET A 398 -1.73 45.17 51.36
N LEU A 399 -1.69 46.45 50.96
CA LEU A 399 -1.53 46.85 49.57
C LEU A 399 -0.16 46.41 49.05
N HIS A 400 0.92 46.69 49.79
CA HIS A 400 2.27 46.27 49.42
C HIS A 400 2.40 44.74 49.31
N GLN A 401 1.77 43.97 50.21
CA GLN A 401 1.72 42.51 50.08
C GLN A 401 1.01 42.08 48.78
N ARG A 402 -0.10 42.72 48.42
CA ARG A 402 -0.84 42.39 47.20
C ARG A 402 -0.10 42.77 45.93
N ASP A 403 0.59 43.90 45.91
CA ASP A 403 1.45 44.30 44.78
C ASP A 403 2.60 43.31 44.58
N ASN A 404 3.21 42.83 45.66
CA ASN A 404 4.23 41.77 45.60
C ASN A 404 3.65 40.43 45.06
N GLU A 405 2.49 40.00 45.54
CA GLU A 405 1.80 38.79 45.03
C GLU A 405 1.45 38.91 43.53
N VAL A 406 1.06 40.10 43.06
CA VAL A 406 0.79 40.37 41.64
C VAL A 406 2.09 40.40 40.83
N SER A 407 3.15 41.03 41.36
CA SER A 407 4.47 41.09 40.72
C SER A 407 5.09 39.71 40.52
N ASP A 408 5.02 38.83 41.53
CA ASP A 408 5.52 37.45 41.43
C ASP A 408 4.71 36.59 40.45
N LYS A 409 3.38 36.77 40.40
CA LYS A 409 2.53 36.14 39.37
C LYS A 409 2.92 36.64 37.98
N LEU A 410 3.03 37.95 37.76
CA LEU A 410 3.45 38.51 36.47
C LEU A 410 4.86 38.04 36.05
N ARG A 411 5.80 37.92 36.99
CA ARG A 411 7.14 37.36 36.73
C ARG A 411 7.08 35.87 36.32
N THR A 412 6.22 35.10 36.98
CA THR A 412 5.99 33.67 36.65
C THR A 412 5.38 33.51 35.25
N TRP A 413 4.35 34.31 34.92
CA TRP A 413 3.71 34.31 33.60
C TRP A 413 4.67 34.79 32.50
N LYS A 414 5.52 35.78 32.76
CA LYS A 414 6.61 36.22 31.86
C LYS A 414 7.59 35.08 31.57
N GLY A 415 8.00 34.33 32.60
CA GLY A 415 8.87 33.15 32.43
C GLY A 415 8.23 32.04 31.60
N ALA A 416 6.97 31.70 31.88
CA ALA A 416 6.22 30.71 31.12
C ALA A 416 6.04 31.10 29.65
N LEU A 417 5.74 32.39 29.38
CA LEU A 417 5.61 32.92 28.01
C LEU A 417 6.94 32.90 27.25
N GLN A 418 8.05 33.22 27.91
CA GLN A 418 9.39 33.12 27.32
C GLN A 418 9.76 31.66 26.99
N GLU A 419 9.41 30.70 27.85
CA GLU A 419 9.69 29.28 27.59
C GLU A 419 8.81 28.71 26.47
N ALA A 420 7.52 29.06 26.44
CA ALA A 420 6.62 28.73 25.33
C ALA A 420 7.13 29.30 23.99
N HIS A 421 7.67 30.53 24.00
CA HIS A 421 8.29 31.15 22.82
C HIS A 421 9.53 30.36 22.36
N LYS A 422 10.44 29.97 23.28
CA LYS A 422 11.61 29.13 22.92
C LYS A 422 11.18 27.80 22.30
N LEU A 423 10.19 27.12 22.90
CA LEU A 423 9.66 25.85 22.40
C LEU A 423 9.06 26.01 21.00
N LEU A 424 8.27 27.06 20.76
CA LEU A 424 7.71 27.36 19.45
C LEU A 424 8.82 27.64 18.41
N THR A 425 9.83 28.44 18.75
CA THR A 425 11.00 28.69 17.89
C THR A 425 11.78 27.41 17.59
N ALA A 426 11.94 26.52 18.58
CA ALA A 426 12.64 25.24 18.42
C ALA A 426 11.85 24.27 17.53
N LEU A 427 10.53 24.22 17.66
CA LEU A 427 9.64 23.42 16.81
C LEU A 427 9.68 23.91 15.35
N LEU A 428 9.58 25.23 15.12
CA LEU A 428 9.65 25.81 13.78
C LEU A 428 11.01 25.58 13.11
N LYS A 429 12.12 25.66 13.85
CA LYS A 429 13.47 25.30 13.35
C LYS A 429 13.62 23.80 13.06
N ARG A 430 12.91 22.93 13.76
CA ARG A 430 12.88 21.48 13.49
C ARG A 430 12.06 21.12 12.25
N TYR A 431 11.30 22.06 11.71
CA TYR A 431 10.47 21.91 10.51
C TYR A 431 11.19 22.30 9.22
N GLU A 432 12.48 22.70 9.28
CA GLU A 432 13.37 22.72 8.13
C GLU A 432 13.88 21.29 7.83
N PRO A 433 13.76 20.77 6.59
CA PRO A 433 13.32 21.46 5.37
C PRO A 433 11.79 21.54 5.23
N PHE A 434 11.29 22.75 4.96
CA PHE A 434 9.88 23.02 4.76
C PHE A 434 9.31 22.29 3.52
N GLN A 435 8.03 21.92 3.57
CA GLN A 435 7.31 21.49 2.37
C GLN A 435 7.11 22.69 1.43
N ARG A 436 7.24 22.47 0.11
CA ARG A 436 7.14 23.53 -0.90
C ARG A 436 5.78 24.24 -0.82
N GLY A 437 5.78 25.46 -0.30
CA GLY A 437 4.60 26.30 -0.12
C GLY A 437 4.61 27.05 1.22
N ASP A 438 5.13 26.42 2.27
CA ASP A 438 5.03 26.95 3.65
C ASP A 438 6.20 27.88 4.04
N GLU A 439 7.27 27.91 3.24
CA GLU A 439 8.49 28.72 3.45
C GLU A 439 8.19 30.20 3.76
N VAL A 440 7.24 30.80 3.04
CA VAL A 440 6.84 32.22 3.22
C VAL A 440 6.02 32.42 4.49
N PHE A 441 5.22 31.43 4.89
CA PHE A 441 4.42 31.50 6.11
C PHE A 441 5.31 31.31 7.34
N VAL A 442 6.14 30.26 7.37
CA VAL A 442 7.05 30.02 8.50
C VAL A 442 8.11 31.11 8.60
N GLY A 443 8.62 31.62 7.47
CA GLY A 443 9.51 32.78 7.45
C GLY A 443 8.89 34.01 8.11
N ARG A 444 7.64 34.36 7.77
CA ARG A 444 6.91 35.47 8.41
C ARG A 444 6.61 35.23 9.89
N VAL A 445 6.25 34.01 10.28
CA VAL A 445 6.01 33.66 11.70
C VAL A 445 7.31 33.79 12.51
N MET A 446 8.43 33.30 11.97
CA MET A 446 9.75 33.46 12.60
C MET A 446 10.19 34.93 12.67
N GLU A 447 9.96 35.71 11.61
CA GLU A 447 10.22 37.15 11.59
C GLU A 447 9.37 37.89 12.63
N TRP A 448 8.09 37.55 12.78
CA TRP A 448 7.20 38.10 13.82
C TRP A 448 7.63 37.70 15.23
N LEU A 449 8.06 36.46 15.46
CA LEU A 449 8.57 36.00 16.75
C LEU A 449 9.86 36.75 17.13
N VAL A 450 10.80 36.89 16.19
CA VAL A 450 12.09 37.59 16.40
C VAL A 450 11.91 39.11 16.52
N SER A 451 10.87 39.69 15.91
CA SER A 451 10.57 41.12 16.01
C SER A 451 9.68 41.50 17.20
N ALA A 452 9.13 40.54 17.93
CA ALA A 452 8.23 40.79 19.05
C ALA A 452 8.91 41.59 20.20
N PRO A 453 8.27 42.64 20.74
CA PRO A 453 8.93 43.58 21.67
C PRO A 453 9.36 42.93 23.00
N HIS A 454 8.65 41.89 23.46
CA HIS A 454 8.99 41.11 24.66
C HIS A 454 10.27 40.26 24.54
N VAL A 455 10.84 40.16 23.34
CA VAL A 455 12.15 39.52 23.05
C VAL A 455 13.27 40.55 22.95
N LYS A 456 12.97 41.77 22.48
CA LYS A 456 13.97 42.81 22.21
C LYS A 456 14.24 43.75 23.38
N GLU A 457 13.23 44.05 24.20
CA GLU A 457 13.39 44.97 25.33
C GLU A 457 13.04 44.31 26.66
N VAL A 458 13.97 44.40 27.60
CA VAL A 458 13.68 44.12 29.02
C VAL A 458 12.80 45.25 29.53
N ILE A 459 11.49 45.06 29.45
CA ILE A 459 10.53 45.89 30.18
C ILE A 459 10.82 45.67 31.67
N ASN A 460 11.62 46.58 32.23
CA ASN A 460 11.85 46.73 33.65
C ASN A 460 10.59 47.33 34.24
N VAL A 461 9.73 46.46 34.77
CA VAL A 461 8.62 46.87 35.63
C VAL A 461 9.21 47.24 36.99
N PHE A 462 9.84 48.42 37.05
CA PHE A 462 10.01 49.15 38.30
C PHE A 462 8.66 49.77 38.65
N LEU A 463 7.95 49.14 39.58
CA LEU A 463 6.94 49.81 40.38
C LEU A 463 7.68 50.34 41.62
N SER A 464 7.89 51.65 41.63
CA SER A 464 8.42 52.43 42.75
C SER A 464 7.30 52.89 43.67
#